data_AF-A0A1S4BJ58-F1
#
_entry.id   AF-A0A1S4BJ58-F1
#
_cell.length_a   1.000
_cell.length_b   1.000
_cell.length_c   1.000
_cell.angle_alpha   90.00
_cell.angle_beta   90.00
_cell.angle_gamma   90.00
#
_symmetry.space_group_name_H-M   'P 1'
#
loop_
_entity.id
_entity.type
_entity.pdbx_description
1 polymer ?
#
loop_
_entity_poly.entity_id
_entity_poly.type
_entity_poly.pdbx_seq_one_letter_code
_entity_poly.pdbx_strand_id
1 'polypeptide(L)'
;MFSLTVNSPKPLSLSTPFLPTHPHPLPSITHKPNLNPKPITALIIPPSSGQQQQYSTQQQQQQQLYQPFRPPPPLLPPKFRNLDTNSKLEVLANRLGLWYEYAPLIPSLTREGFTPSTLEEITGLTGVDQNRLVVAAQVRDSLVESAALDEETLSYFESGGAELLYEIRLLSARQRADAATFLVKNGFDAKQAQDLARAIKDYPRRRVEYGWDKFHGDSPGDCLAFMYFRLAQEYAAAASEDLRRSSMEKALEVAESESARNLLVMELEGNEVAKESVKDDGVTVPLVRMKLGEVAESTIVVVLPVCKAEGRDVEVEAAPWECGGVGDFGIVEAEKDWRRWVVLPGWQPIAGLERGGVAVSFKSGNFLPWREKSKYKQEPVLVVADRGRTEVASEDGFYLVVDGGNGSNEEGLKVERGSTLKKRGVEQSLGIVLIVVRPPKWENEDQLGEEDWD
;
A
#
# COMPACT_ATOMS: atom_id res chain seq x y z
N MET A 1 -34.31 41.17 -50.74
CA MET A 1 -35.32 40.21 -50.26
C MET A 1 -34.59 38.99 -49.72
N PHE A 2 -35.12 38.44 -48.62
CA PHE A 2 -34.65 37.30 -47.81
C PHE A 2 -33.49 37.55 -46.85
N SER A 3 -33.90 37.66 -45.58
CA SER A 3 -33.14 37.62 -44.34
C SER A 3 -33.51 36.29 -43.68
N LEU A 4 -32.54 35.58 -43.08
CA LEU A 4 -32.79 34.39 -42.25
C LEU A 4 -32.03 34.55 -40.94
N THR A 5 -32.80 34.57 -39.86
CA THR A 5 -32.37 34.71 -38.47
C THR A 5 -32.29 33.35 -37.77
N VAL A 6 -31.36 33.27 -36.84
CA VAL A 6 -31.06 32.19 -35.89
C VAL A 6 -32.16 32.10 -34.81
N ASN A 7 -32.48 30.89 -34.33
CA ASN A 7 -33.16 30.69 -33.04
C ASN A 7 -32.65 29.43 -32.31
N SER A 8 -32.24 29.63 -31.06
CA SER A 8 -32.10 28.59 -30.01
C SER A 8 -33.47 28.28 -29.38
N PRO A 9 -33.59 27.14 -28.67
CA PRO A 9 -34.39 27.15 -27.45
C PRO A 9 -33.73 26.49 -26.24
N LYS A 10 -34.10 27.01 -25.06
CA LYS A 10 -33.86 26.53 -23.69
C LYS A 10 -35.13 25.79 -23.18
N PRO A 11 -35.10 25.14 -21.98
CA PRO A 11 -35.72 23.84 -21.73
C PRO A 11 -37.11 23.92 -21.08
N LEU A 12 -37.84 22.79 -21.10
CA LEU A 12 -39.06 22.57 -20.33
C LEU A 12 -38.90 21.36 -19.41
N SER A 13 -38.98 21.64 -18.11
CA SER A 13 -39.33 20.71 -17.04
C SER A 13 -40.76 20.22 -17.20
N LEU A 14 -41.05 18.95 -16.88
CA LEU A 14 -42.37 18.54 -16.41
C LEU A 14 -42.28 17.24 -15.59
N SER A 15 -43.05 17.27 -14.51
CA SER A 15 -43.10 16.39 -13.35
C SER A 15 -43.87 15.09 -13.55
N THR A 16 -43.46 14.09 -12.77
CA THR A 16 -44.11 12.80 -12.48
C THR A 16 -45.53 12.91 -11.93
N PRO A 17 -46.35 11.86 -12.12
CA PRO A 17 -47.05 11.29 -10.99
C PRO A 17 -47.01 9.74 -10.92
N PHE A 18 -47.30 9.25 -9.71
CA PHE A 18 -47.75 7.91 -9.31
C PHE A 18 -46.78 7.08 -8.46
N LEU A 19 -46.92 7.26 -7.14
CA LEU A 19 -46.68 6.24 -6.12
C LEU A 19 -47.89 5.28 -6.03
N PRO A 20 -47.67 4.07 -5.51
CA PRO A 20 -48.32 3.76 -4.23
C PRO A 20 -47.33 3.21 -3.20
N THR A 21 -47.48 3.74 -1.99
CA THR A 21 -47.00 3.24 -0.71
C THR A 21 -47.72 1.94 -0.31
N HIS A 22 -47.00 0.94 0.21
CA HIS A 22 -47.22 0.35 1.55
C HIS A 22 -46.24 -0.82 1.83
N PRO A 23 -46.05 -1.19 3.12
CA PRO A 23 -44.80 -1.65 3.68
C PRO A 23 -44.78 -3.17 3.89
N HIS A 24 -43.59 -3.76 4.04
CA HIS A 24 -43.23 -4.66 5.14
C HIS A 24 -41.82 -5.26 4.91
N PRO A 25 -41.14 -5.68 6.00
CA PRO A 25 -39.69 -5.58 6.14
C PRO A 25 -38.96 -6.86 5.74
N LEU A 26 -37.84 -6.71 5.03
CA LEU A 26 -36.84 -7.78 4.92
C LEU A 26 -35.83 -7.68 6.07
N PRO A 27 -35.41 -8.82 6.65
CA PRO A 27 -34.56 -8.86 7.82
C PRO A 27 -33.11 -8.50 7.45
N SER A 28 -32.65 -7.35 7.95
CA SER A 28 -31.23 -7.02 8.01
C SER A 28 -30.55 -7.88 9.08
N ILE A 29 -29.93 -8.98 8.68
CA ILE A 29 -28.92 -9.65 9.49
C ILE A 29 -27.61 -8.91 9.23
N THR A 30 -27.40 -7.82 9.97
CA THR A 30 -26.09 -7.18 10.09
C THR A 30 -25.32 -7.86 11.21
N HIS A 31 -24.44 -8.80 10.86
CA HIS A 31 -23.38 -9.22 11.78
C HIS A 31 -22.37 -8.07 11.93
N LYS A 32 -22.60 -7.21 12.92
CA LYS A 32 -21.55 -6.30 13.42
C LYS A 32 -20.53 -7.13 14.20
N PRO A 33 -19.21 -7.07 13.90
CA PRO A 33 -18.21 -7.51 14.84
C PRO A 33 -18.21 -6.55 16.05
N ASN A 34 -18.57 -7.08 17.20
CA ASN A 34 -18.62 -6.38 18.47
C ASN A 34 -17.19 -6.19 19.00
N LEU A 35 -16.52 -5.11 18.60
CA LEU A 35 -15.25 -4.69 19.21
C LEU A 35 -15.55 -3.92 20.48
N ASN A 36 -15.63 -4.66 21.58
CA ASN A 36 -15.72 -4.13 22.93
C ASN A 36 -14.27 -3.94 23.45
N PRO A 37 -13.76 -2.71 23.66
CA PRO A 37 -12.43 -2.52 24.21
C PRO A 37 -12.47 -2.82 25.72
N LYS A 38 -11.93 -3.97 26.11
CA LYS A 38 -11.63 -4.24 27.52
C LYS A 38 -10.46 -3.33 27.96
N PRO A 39 -10.53 -2.67 29.13
CA PRO A 39 -9.42 -1.88 29.64
C PRO A 39 -8.24 -2.79 30.01
N ILE A 40 -7.09 -2.55 29.39
CA ILE A 40 -5.82 -3.18 29.74
C ILE A 40 -5.46 -2.73 31.15
N THR A 41 -5.56 -3.64 32.11
CA THR A 41 -5.13 -3.42 33.49
C THR A 41 -3.63 -3.74 33.55
N ALA A 42 -2.80 -2.72 33.72
CA ALA A 42 -1.37 -2.91 33.95
C ALA A 42 -1.15 -3.41 35.39
N LEU A 43 -0.78 -4.69 35.52
CA LEU A 43 -0.27 -5.26 36.76
C LEU A 43 1.11 -4.66 37.05
N ILE A 44 1.16 -3.76 38.04
CA ILE A 44 2.41 -3.24 38.59
C ILE A 44 2.97 -4.31 39.56
N ILE A 45 4.10 -4.89 39.22
CA ILE A 45 4.88 -5.78 40.10
C ILE A 45 5.64 -4.89 41.11
N PRO A 46 5.51 -5.09 42.42
CA PRO A 46 6.27 -4.32 43.40
C PRO A 46 7.73 -4.84 43.49
N PRO A 47 8.74 -3.96 43.60
CA PRO A 47 10.09 -4.39 43.90
C PRO A 47 10.23 -4.74 45.40
N SER A 48 10.91 -5.86 45.64
CA SER A 48 11.27 -6.38 46.96
C SER A 48 12.16 -5.38 47.72
N SER A 49 11.71 -4.97 48.91
CA SER A 49 12.46 -4.13 49.84
C SER A 49 13.46 -4.96 50.64
N GLY A 50 14.74 -4.79 50.32
CA GLY A 50 15.88 -5.26 51.11
C GLY A 50 16.88 -4.13 51.32
N GLN A 51 16.98 -3.71 52.58
CA GLN A 51 18.04 -2.93 53.22
C GLN A 51 18.06 -1.39 53.09
N GLN A 52 17.98 -0.81 54.29
CA GLN A 52 18.12 0.59 54.68
C GLN A 52 19.58 1.05 54.61
N GLN A 53 19.80 2.32 54.26
CA GLN A 53 20.78 3.27 54.84
C GLN A 53 20.62 4.61 54.09
N GLN A 54 19.93 5.61 54.64
CA GLN A 54 20.36 6.68 55.55
C GLN A 54 21.26 7.78 54.93
N TYR A 55 20.75 9.03 55.08
CA TYR A 55 21.33 10.37 54.79
C TYR A 55 21.33 10.76 53.28
N SER A 56 20.91 11.94 52.84
CA SER A 56 20.69 13.25 53.47
C SER A 56 19.72 14.12 52.65
N THR A 57 19.04 15.01 53.35
CA THR A 57 18.10 16.04 52.91
C THR A 57 18.72 17.01 51.88
N GLN A 58 18.09 17.22 50.71
CA GLN A 58 17.90 18.55 50.10
C GLN A 58 17.04 18.52 48.81
N GLN A 59 16.03 19.39 48.84
CA GLN A 59 15.30 20.03 47.73
C GLN A 59 14.27 19.21 46.92
N GLN A 60 13.02 19.61 47.16
CA GLN A 60 11.81 19.30 46.42
C GLN A 60 11.98 19.66 44.94
N GLN A 61 12.15 18.66 44.07
CA GLN A 61 11.75 18.81 42.67
C GLN A 61 10.28 18.41 42.57
N GLN A 62 9.44 19.40 42.30
CA GLN A 62 8.06 19.19 41.88
C GLN A 62 8.05 18.13 40.77
N GLN A 63 7.24 17.09 40.97
CA GLN A 63 6.94 16.11 39.94
C GLN A 63 6.36 16.87 38.75
N GLN A 64 7.17 17.09 37.71
CA GLN A 64 6.68 17.68 36.48
C GLN A 64 5.78 16.63 35.82
N LEU A 65 4.47 16.82 35.99
CA LEU A 65 3.44 16.20 35.16
C LEU A 65 3.84 16.34 33.70
N TYR A 66 3.73 15.24 32.95
CA TYR A 66 4.00 15.22 31.51
C TYR A 66 3.25 16.37 30.82
N GLN A 67 4.02 17.38 30.39
CA GLN A 67 3.52 18.42 29.50
C GLN A 67 3.57 17.85 28.08
N PRO A 68 2.44 17.76 27.36
CA PRO A 68 2.49 17.45 25.94
C PRO A 68 3.42 18.46 25.27
N PHE A 69 4.34 17.96 24.43
CA PHE A 69 5.35 18.78 23.75
C PHE A 69 4.69 20.01 23.11
N ARG A 70 4.97 21.20 23.66
CA ARG A 70 4.62 22.46 23.04
C ARG A 70 5.86 22.95 22.29
N PRO A 71 5.84 23.02 20.95
CA PRO A 71 6.95 23.62 20.23
C PRO A 71 7.18 25.05 20.73
N PRO A 72 8.44 25.51 20.77
CA PRO A 72 8.77 26.86 21.22
C PRO A 72 7.99 27.90 20.43
N PRO A 73 7.61 29.04 21.04
CA PRO A 73 6.87 30.09 20.34
C PRO A 73 7.61 30.52 19.07
N PRO A 74 6.94 30.64 17.92
CA PRO A 74 7.51 31.42 16.83
C PRO A 74 7.80 32.83 17.36
N LEU A 75 9.01 33.31 17.14
CA LEU A 75 9.42 34.64 17.58
C LEU A 75 8.61 35.68 16.82
N LEU A 76 7.62 36.28 17.48
CA LEU A 76 6.89 37.40 16.90
C LEU A 76 7.87 38.54 16.61
N PRO A 77 7.76 39.20 15.44
CA PRO A 77 8.52 40.41 15.16
C PRO A 77 8.36 41.44 16.30
N PRO A 78 9.42 42.19 16.66
CA PRO A 78 9.39 43.12 17.79
C PRO A 78 8.20 44.09 17.75
N LYS A 79 7.81 44.53 16.54
CA LYS A 79 6.69 45.45 16.30
C LYS A 79 5.31 44.88 16.65
N PHE A 80 5.15 43.56 16.68
CA PHE A 80 3.87 42.91 17.00
C PHE A 80 3.86 42.21 18.36
N ARG A 81 5.00 42.13 19.05
CA ARG A 81 5.17 41.38 20.30
C ARG A 81 4.27 41.88 21.44
N ASN A 82 4.00 43.19 21.47
CA ASN A 82 3.26 43.85 22.57
C ASN A 82 1.81 44.20 22.21
N LEU A 83 1.30 43.73 21.06
CA LEU A 83 -0.09 43.98 20.67
C LEU A 83 -1.05 43.09 21.46
N ASP A 84 -2.19 43.66 21.88
CA ASP A 84 -3.30 42.89 22.43
C ASP A 84 -4.02 42.10 21.32
N THR A 85 -4.92 41.20 21.73
CA THR A 85 -5.63 40.29 20.82
C THR A 85 -6.40 41.04 19.72
N ASN A 86 -7.06 42.15 20.04
CA ASN A 86 -7.84 42.89 19.04
C ASN A 86 -6.93 43.57 18.02
N SER A 87 -5.83 44.20 18.46
CA SER A 87 -4.85 44.77 17.53
C SER A 87 -4.19 43.71 16.64
N LYS A 88 -3.93 42.50 17.14
CA LYS A 88 -3.43 41.39 16.29
C LYS A 88 -4.43 41.00 15.21
N LEU A 89 -5.72 40.92 15.55
CA LEU A 89 -6.80 40.64 14.60
C LEU A 89 -6.93 41.76 13.56
N GLU A 90 -6.80 43.03 13.98
CA GLU A 90 -6.82 44.18 13.08
C GLU A 90 -5.65 44.18 12.09
N VAL A 91 -4.45 43.82 12.55
CA VAL A 91 -3.27 43.65 11.67
C VAL A 91 -3.53 42.59 10.61
N LEU A 92 -4.11 41.44 10.97
CA LEU A 92 -4.44 40.37 10.02
C LEU A 92 -5.59 40.75 9.09
N ALA A 93 -6.63 41.40 9.60
CA ALA A 93 -7.79 41.83 8.82
C ALA A 93 -7.44 42.92 7.80
N ASN A 94 -6.51 43.81 8.12
CA ASN A 94 -6.09 44.89 7.22
C ASN A 94 -4.77 44.59 6.49
N ARG A 95 -4.14 43.43 6.73
CA ARG A 95 -2.87 42.98 6.13
C ARG A 95 -1.76 44.02 6.33
N LEU A 96 -1.66 44.51 7.57
CA LEU A 96 -0.74 45.59 7.93
C LEU A 96 0.68 45.06 8.11
N GLY A 97 1.49 45.21 7.06
CA GLY A 97 2.89 44.77 7.01
C GLY A 97 3.13 43.73 5.93
N LEU A 98 4.34 43.19 5.88
CA LEU A 98 4.68 42.14 4.92
C LEU A 98 4.09 40.80 5.35
N TRP A 99 3.81 39.94 4.38
CA TRP A 99 3.07 38.70 4.61
C TRP A 99 3.74 37.79 5.65
N TYR A 100 5.07 37.74 5.62
CA TYR A 100 5.87 36.94 6.54
C TYR A 100 5.97 37.56 7.94
N GLU A 101 5.67 38.86 8.10
CA GLU A 101 5.70 39.53 9.40
C GLU A 101 4.41 39.34 10.17
N TYR A 102 3.26 39.37 9.49
CA TYR A 102 1.97 39.12 10.14
C TYR A 102 1.62 37.63 10.20
N ALA A 103 2.20 36.76 9.37
CA ALA A 103 1.94 35.32 9.40
C ALA A 103 2.16 34.67 10.80
N PRO A 104 3.20 35.01 11.58
CA PRO A 104 3.37 34.51 12.95
C PRO A 104 2.24 34.88 13.93
N LEU A 105 1.40 35.87 13.61
CA LEU A 105 0.23 36.22 14.44
C LEU A 105 -0.85 35.14 14.40
N ILE A 106 -0.95 34.38 13.31
CA ILE A 106 -1.91 33.29 13.16
C ILE A 106 -1.70 32.22 14.26
N PRO A 107 -0.53 31.56 14.38
CA PRO A 107 -0.29 30.60 15.46
C PRO A 107 -0.23 31.26 16.84
N SER A 108 0.01 32.57 16.93
CA SER A 108 -0.15 33.29 18.21
C SER A 108 -1.61 33.31 18.65
N LEU A 109 -2.53 33.72 17.78
CA LEU A 109 -3.96 33.78 18.05
C LEU A 109 -4.55 32.38 18.24
N THR A 110 -4.06 31.37 17.50
CA THR A 110 -4.49 29.98 17.72
C THR A 110 -4.18 29.50 19.14
N ARG A 111 -3.04 29.90 19.72
CA ARG A 111 -2.71 29.61 21.12
C ARG A 111 -3.56 30.38 22.12
N GLU A 112 -4.10 31.54 21.73
CA GLU A 112 -5.05 32.34 22.50
C GLU A 112 -6.49 31.78 22.42
N GLY A 113 -6.72 30.73 21.62
CA GLY A 113 -7.99 30.01 21.55
C GLY A 113 -8.78 30.19 20.24
N PHE A 114 -8.25 30.93 19.27
CA PHE A 114 -8.92 31.12 17.98
C PHE A 114 -8.75 29.88 17.09
N THR A 115 -9.85 29.42 16.51
CA THR A 115 -9.82 28.36 15.48
C THR A 115 -9.61 28.98 14.09
N PRO A 116 -9.09 28.23 13.10
CA PRO A 116 -8.96 28.74 11.74
C PRO A 116 -10.26 29.30 11.16
N SER A 117 -11.40 28.66 11.46
CA SER A 117 -12.74 29.13 11.05
C SER A 117 -13.09 30.48 11.67
N THR A 118 -12.86 30.67 12.98
CA THR A 118 -13.12 31.97 13.62
C THR A 118 -12.18 33.06 13.12
N LEU A 119 -10.93 32.74 12.81
CA LEU A 119 -10.00 33.70 12.20
C LEU A 119 -10.42 34.07 10.78
N GLU A 120 -10.95 33.13 10.01
CA GLU A 120 -11.48 33.39 8.68
C GLU A 120 -12.70 34.32 8.73
N GLU A 121 -13.62 34.10 9.66
CA GLU A 121 -14.78 34.99 9.86
C GLU A 121 -14.38 36.43 10.22
N ILE A 122 -13.36 36.60 11.07
CA ILE A 122 -12.92 37.91 11.55
C ILE A 122 -12.03 38.63 10.55
N THR A 123 -11.09 37.91 9.94
CA THR A 123 -10.02 38.51 9.10
C THR A 123 -10.26 38.33 7.61
N GLY A 124 -11.09 37.37 7.20
CA GLY A 124 -11.25 36.97 5.80
C GLY A 124 -10.10 36.13 5.24
N LEU A 125 -9.15 35.68 6.07
CA LEU A 125 -8.10 34.75 5.65
C LEU A 125 -8.62 33.31 5.70
N THR A 126 -8.69 32.64 4.55
CA THR A 126 -9.17 31.25 4.51
C THR A 126 -8.28 30.33 5.33
N GLY A 127 -8.83 29.24 5.87
CA GLY A 127 -8.01 28.24 6.57
C GLY A 127 -6.81 27.71 5.73
N VAL A 128 -6.98 27.65 4.40
CA VAL A 128 -5.92 27.27 3.47
C VAL A 128 -4.83 28.35 3.40
N ASP A 129 -5.20 29.62 3.28
CA ASP A 129 -4.25 30.73 3.23
C ASP A 129 -3.54 30.92 4.56
N GLN A 130 -4.23 30.72 5.69
CA GLN A 130 -3.63 30.74 7.01
C GLN A 130 -2.48 29.73 7.11
N ASN A 131 -2.74 28.48 6.73
CA ASN A 131 -1.71 27.44 6.72
C ASN A 131 -0.58 27.75 5.73
N ARG A 132 -0.92 28.25 4.53
CA ARG A 132 0.07 28.64 3.52
C ARG A 132 1.03 29.69 4.06
N LEU A 133 0.50 30.79 4.59
CA LEU A 133 1.28 31.91 5.13
C LEU A 133 2.20 31.47 6.27
N VAL A 134 1.68 30.68 7.22
CA VAL A 134 2.47 30.21 8.37
C VAL A 134 3.64 29.34 7.93
N VAL A 135 3.38 28.35 7.07
CA VAL A 135 4.42 27.43 6.61
C VAL A 135 5.40 28.14 5.68
N ALA A 136 4.93 29.00 4.78
CA ALA A 136 5.79 29.78 3.90
C ALA A 136 6.71 30.72 4.71
N ALA A 137 6.22 31.31 5.80
CA ALA A 137 7.03 32.16 6.66
C ALA A 137 8.15 31.36 7.33
N GLN A 138 7.87 30.14 7.79
CA GLN A 138 8.90 29.24 8.32
C GLN A 138 9.94 28.83 7.28
N VAL A 139 9.50 28.61 6.03
CA VAL A 139 10.42 28.34 4.91
C VAL A 139 11.30 29.58 4.68
N ARG A 140 10.71 30.79 4.63
CA ARG A 140 11.46 32.04 4.53
C ARG A 140 12.46 32.23 5.67
N ASP A 141 12.09 31.93 6.90
CA ASP A 141 13.03 32.01 8.04
C ASP A 141 14.23 31.08 7.81
N SER A 142 14.00 29.86 7.32
CA SER A 142 15.11 28.95 6.95
C SER A 142 15.96 29.44 5.78
N LEU A 143 15.40 30.29 4.91
CA LEU A 143 16.14 30.94 3.83
C LEU A 143 17.03 32.08 4.38
N VAL A 144 16.51 32.89 5.30
CA VAL A 144 17.26 33.97 5.96
C VAL A 144 18.42 33.42 6.79
N GLU A 145 18.24 32.27 7.44
CA GLU A 145 19.31 31.58 8.17
C GLU A 145 20.37 30.94 7.26
N SER A 146 20.07 30.76 5.97
CA SER A 146 20.99 30.16 5.01
C SER A 146 21.98 31.20 4.48
N ALA A 147 23.27 31.01 4.77
CA ALA A 147 24.34 31.88 4.26
C ALA A 147 24.55 31.83 2.74
N ALA A 148 23.84 30.94 2.03
CA ALA A 148 24.03 30.67 0.60
C ALA A 148 23.07 31.44 -0.32
N LEU A 149 22.08 32.16 0.22
CA LEU A 149 21.06 32.82 -0.59
C LEU A 149 21.50 34.23 -1.03
N ASP A 150 21.23 34.58 -2.28
CA ASP A 150 21.41 35.92 -2.80
C ASP A 150 20.29 36.88 -2.31
N GLU A 151 20.66 38.15 -2.08
CA GLU A 151 19.75 39.17 -1.55
C GLU A 151 18.58 39.47 -2.52
N GLU A 152 18.80 39.31 -3.83
CA GLU A 152 17.79 39.52 -4.86
C GLU A 152 16.65 38.50 -4.75
N THR A 153 16.99 37.21 -4.59
CA THR A 153 16.02 36.14 -4.33
C THR A 153 15.25 36.37 -3.05
N LEU A 154 15.90 36.84 -1.98
CA LEU A 154 15.20 37.14 -0.72
C LEU A 154 14.20 38.29 -0.88
N SER A 155 14.60 39.37 -1.56
CA SER A 155 13.76 40.54 -1.83
C SER A 155 12.52 40.20 -2.67
N TYR A 156 12.65 39.26 -3.62
CA TYR A 156 11.51 38.74 -4.39
C TYR A 156 10.37 38.24 -3.48
N PHE A 157 10.73 37.49 -2.43
CA PHE A 157 9.76 36.93 -1.48
C PHE A 157 9.24 37.95 -0.45
N GLU A 158 9.64 39.21 -0.52
CA GLU A 158 9.07 40.25 0.35
C GLU A 158 7.72 40.76 -0.18
N SER A 159 7.60 40.87 -1.50
CA SER A 159 6.40 41.40 -2.16
C SER A 159 5.32 40.34 -2.43
N GLY A 160 5.64 39.05 -2.28
CA GLY A 160 4.76 37.92 -2.58
C GLY A 160 5.48 36.57 -2.48
N GLY A 161 4.97 35.55 -3.17
CA GLY A 161 5.66 34.26 -3.32
C GLY A 161 5.47 33.26 -2.18
N ALA A 162 4.55 33.53 -1.25
CA ALA A 162 4.22 32.60 -0.17
C ALA A 162 3.75 31.23 -0.71
N GLU A 163 3.02 31.22 -1.82
CA GLU A 163 2.60 30.02 -2.54
C GLU A 163 3.77 29.21 -3.09
N LEU A 164 4.84 29.86 -3.57
CA LEU A 164 6.04 29.16 -4.05
C LEU A 164 6.83 28.54 -2.89
N LEU A 165 7.06 29.32 -1.83
CA LEU A 165 7.75 28.86 -0.63
C LEU A 165 6.99 27.72 0.07
N TYR A 166 5.67 27.75 0.03
CA TYR A 166 4.85 26.68 0.58
C TYR A 166 5.09 25.33 -0.10
N GLU A 167 5.31 25.30 -1.41
CA GLU A 167 5.50 24.04 -2.15
C GLU A 167 6.86 23.37 -1.85
N ILE A 168 7.89 24.15 -1.53
CA ILE A 168 9.22 23.64 -1.19
C ILE A 168 9.39 23.28 0.30
N ARG A 169 8.31 23.30 1.10
CA ARG A 169 8.36 23.05 2.56
C ARG A 169 8.96 21.70 2.98
N LEU A 170 8.90 20.68 2.13
CA LEU A 170 9.41 19.32 2.42
C LEU A 170 10.91 19.13 2.15
N LEU A 171 11.55 20.16 1.59
CA LEU A 171 12.98 20.20 1.32
C LEU A 171 13.78 20.55 2.59
N SER A 172 15.06 20.17 2.63
CA SER A 172 16.00 20.62 3.68
C SER A 172 16.37 22.10 3.52
N ALA A 173 16.93 22.73 4.56
CA ALA A 173 17.29 24.17 4.52
C ALA A 173 18.19 24.54 3.32
N ARG A 174 19.21 23.73 3.04
CA ARG A 174 20.08 23.92 1.86
C ARG A 174 19.30 23.80 0.55
N GLN A 175 18.53 22.72 0.39
CA GLN A 175 17.71 22.51 -0.80
C GLN A 175 16.64 23.58 -1.00
N ARG A 176 16.11 24.17 0.08
CA ARG A 176 15.16 25.30 -0.01
C ARG A 176 15.84 26.53 -0.60
N ALA A 177 17.07 26.85 -0.18
CA ALA A 177 17.81 27.98 -0.74
C ALA A 177 18.08 27.78 -2.24
N ASP A 178 18.64 26.62 -2.61
CA ASP A 178 18.92 26.30 -4.00
C ASP A 178 17.64 26.32 -4.86
N ALA A 179 16.55 25.71 -4.36
CA ALA A 179 15.25 25.71 -5.05
C ALA A 179 14.64 27.11 -5.16
N ALA A 180 14.72 27.93 -4.11
CA ALA A 180 14.18 29.29 -4.12
C ALA A 180 14.86 30.16 -5.18
N THR A 181 16.20 30.13 -5.25
CA THR A 181 16.97 30.83 -6.29
C THR A 181 16.58 30.31 -7.68
N PHE A 182 16.43 29.00 -7.85
CA PHE A 182 16.01 28.42 -9.12
C PHE A 182 14.60 28.87 -9.54
N LEU A 183 13.65 28.92 -8.62
CA LEU A 183 12.27 29.35 -8.90
C LEU A 183 12.20 30.81 -9.35
N VAL A 184 12.89 31.70 -8.65
CA VAL A 184 12.92 33.13 -8.98
C VAL A 184 13.60 33.36 -10.32
N LYS A 185 14.76 32.74 -10.54
CA LYS A 185 15.52 32.84 -11.80
C LYS A 185 14.70 32.42 -13.02
N ASN A 186 13.88 31.39 -12.90
CA ASN A 186 13.10 30.85 -14.03
C ASN A 186 11.63 31.35 -14.06
N GLY A 187 11.21 32.19 -13.12
CA GLY A 187 9.86 32.74 -13.08
C GLY A 187 8.75 31.69 -12.91
N PHE A 188 9.00 30.66 -12.09
CA PHE A 188 8.09 29.52 -11.94
C PHE A 188 6.84 29.85 -11.13
N ASP A 189 5.72 29.23 -11.50
CA ASP A 189 4.48 29.28 -10.73
C ASP A 189 4.44 28.22 -9.61
N ALA A 190 3.36 28.23 -8.80
CA ALA A 190 3.19 27.29 -7.70
C ALA A 190 3.14 25.83 -8.17
N LYS A 191 2.60 25.55 -9.36
CA LYS A 191 2.52 24.19 -9.88
C LYS A 191 3.90 23.67 -10.26
N GLN A 192 4.70 24.50 -10.93
CA GLN A 192 6.08 24.20 -11.28
C GLN A 192 6.96 24.09 -10.02
N ALA A 193 6.72 24.91 -9.00
CA ALA A 193 7.40 24.80 -7.70
C ALA A 193 7.12 23.46 -7.00
N GLN A 194 5.87 22.98 -7.06
CA GLN A 194 5.50 21.67 -6.56
C GLN A 194 6.23 20.54 -7.31
N ASP A 195 6.27 20.62 -8.65
CA ASP A 195 6.94 19.63 -9.48
C ASP A 195 8.46 19.61 -9.24
N LEU A 196 9.09 20.79 -9.07
CA LEU A 196 10.49 20.93 -8.68
C LEU A 196 10.76 20.29 -7.30
N ALA A 197 9.96 20.61 -6.29
CA ALA A 197 10.12 20.05 -4.96
C ALA A 197 9.98 18.51 -4.97
N ARG A 198 9.05 17.98 -5.77
CA ARG A 198 8.88 16.55 -5.99
C ARG A 198 10.10 15.94 -6.65
N ALA A 199 10.63 16.57 -7.70
CA ALA A 199 11.79 16.10 -8.44
C ALA A 199 13.03 15.99 -7.54
N ILE A 200 13.33 17.03 -6.76
CA ILE A 200 14.46 17.04 -5.80
C ILE A 200 14.34 15.91 -4.77
N LYS A 201 13.13 15.62 -4.26
CA LYS A 201 12.92 14.56 -3.26
C LYS A 201 12.94 13.16 -3.85
N ASP A 202 12.52 13.00 -5.11
CA ASP A 202 12.49 11.70 -5.78
C ASP A 202 13.88 11.31 -6.31
N TYR A 203 14.68 12.28 -6.77
CA TYR A 203 15.97 12.05 -7.44
C TYR A 203 16.91 11.05 -6.71
N PRO A 204 17.17 11.14 -5.39
CA PRO A 204 18.07 10.21 -4.71
C PRO A 204 17.62 8.75 -4.72
N ARG A 205 16.32 8.48 -4.94
CA ARG A 205 15.74 7.12 -4.95
C ARG A 205 15.87 6.43 -6.30
N ARG A 206 16.36 7.13 -7.33
CA ARG A 206 16.31 6.74 -8.74
C ARG A 206 17.67 6.32 -9.31
N ARG A 207 18.64 6.02 -8.43
CA ARG A 207 20.05 5.74 -8.78
C ARG A 207 20.27 4.64 -9.81
N VAL A 208 19.33 3.70 -9.93
CA VAL A 208 19.45 2.56 -10.83
C VAL A 208 18.89 2.84 -12.23
N GLU A 209 18.26 3.99 -12.43
CA GLU A 209 17.63 4.34 -13.71
C GLU A 209 18.66 4.92 -14.70
N TYR A 210 18.41 4.68 -15.99
CA TYR A 210 19.29 5.14 -17.07
C TYR A 210 19.46 6.66 -17.06
N GLY A 211 20.69 7.11 -17.28
CA GLY A 211 21.05 8.53 -17.36
C GLY A 211 21.12 9.25 -16.01
N TRP A 212 20.75 8.61 -14.89
CA TRP A 212 20.74 9.24 -13.55
C TRP A 212 22.09 9.89 -13.19
N ASP A 213 23.19 9.24 -13.53
CA ASP A 213 24.57 9.68 -13.27
C ASP A 213 24.99 10.93 -14.05
N LYS A 214 24.21 11.32 -15.09
CA LYS A 214 24.50 12.50 -15.90
C LYS A 214 23.91 13.80 -15.36
N PHE A 215 22.96 13.69 -14.43
CA PHE A 215 22.32 14.83 -13.76
C PHE A 215 22.93 14.99 -12.36
N HIS A 216 23.07 16.22 -11.87
CA HIS A 216 23.57 16.48 -10.51
C HIS A 216 22.42 16.62 -9.51
N GLY A 217 22.38 15.74 -8.50
CA GLY A 217 21.36 15.77 -7.45
C GLY A 217 21.40 16.99 -6.51
N ASP A 218 22.48 17.76 -6.53
CA ASP A 218 22.60 19.03 -5.80
C ASP A 218 22.06 20.22 -6.60
N SER A 219 21.76 20.04 -7.89
CA SER A 219 21.17 21.06 -8.76
C SER A 219 19.65 20.86 -8.85
N PRO A 220 18.84 21.85 -8.44
CA PRO A 220 17.39 21.81 -8.60
C PRO A 220 16.96 21.60 -10.07
N GLY A 221 17.63 22.28 -10.99
CA GLY A 221 17.33 22.19 -12.42
C GLY A 221 17.63 20.82 -12.99
N ASP A 222 18.77 20.22 -12.66
CA ASP A 222 19.11 18.86 -13.08
C ASP A 222 18.16 17.80 -12.48
N CYS A 223 17.73 17.97 -11.22
CA CYS A 223 16.72 17.09 -10.62
C CYS A 223 15.40 17.14 -11.42
N LEU A 224 14.95 18.34 -11.80
CA LEU A 224 13.73 18.53 -12.59
C LEU A 224 13.91 18.04 -14.04
N ALA A 225 15.07 18.29 -14.64
CA ALA A 225 15.42 17.81 -15.97
C ALA A 225 15.39 16.27 -16.01
N PHE A 226 15.93 15.60 -14.99
CA PHE A 226 15.88 14.15 -14.89
C PHE A 226 14.45 13.60 -14.76
N MET A 227 13.57 14.31 -14.05
CA MET A 227 12.14 13.95 -13.99
C MET A 227 11.50 14.01 -15.38
N TYR A 228 11.74 15.08 -16.15
CA TYR A 228 11.21 15.20 -17.52
C TYR A 228 11.86 14.22 -18.50
N PHE A 229 13.15 13.92 -18.32
CA PHE A 229 13.86 12.89 -19.10
C PHE A 229 13.23 11.51 -18.91
N ARG A 230 12.96 11.11 -17.66
CA ARG A 230 12.26 9.85 -17.36
C ARG A 230 10.87 9.79 -17.99
N LEU A 231 10.11 10.88 -17.88
CA LEU A 231 8.80 11.00 -18.51
C LEU A 231 8.90 10.84 -20.04
N ALA A 232 9.94 11.41 -20.67
CA ALA A 232 10.18 11.24 -22.09
C ALA A 232 10.47 9.77 -22.46
N GLN A 233 11.20 9.02 -21.62
CA GLN A 233 11.45 7.60 -21.83
C GLN A 233 10.17 6.76 -21.71
N GLU A 234 9.27 7.10 -20.78
CA GLU A 234 7.95 6.47 -20.68
C GLU A 234 7.11 6.72 -21.95
N TYR A 235 7.13 7.95 -22.49
CA TYR A 235 6.46 8.25 -23.76
C TYR A 235 7.09 7.55 -24.96
N ALA A 236 8.42 7.36 -24.96
CA ALA A 236 9.11 6.56 -25.97
C ALA A 236 8.63 5.10 -25.95
N ALA A 237 8.55 4.50 -24.76
CA ALA A 237 8.05 3.14 -24.58
C ALA A 237 6.57 2.99 -25.01
N ALA A 238 5.77 4.06 -24.85
CA ALA A 238 4.38 4.13 -25.29
C ALA A 238 4.21 4.61 -26.75
N ALA A 239 5.28 4.66 -27.55
CA ALA A 239 5.27 5.10 -28.95
C ALA A 239 4.65 6.49 -29.20
N SER A 240 4.76 7.39 -28.21
CA SER A 240 4.20 8.75 -28.25
C SER A 240 5.29 9.80 -28.50
N GLU A 241 5.79 9.87 -29.74
CA GLU A 241 6.96 10.71 -30.10
C GLU A 241 6.79 12.20 -29.83
N ASP A 242 5.59 12.76 -30.01
CA ASP A 242 5.36 14.19 -29.77
C ASP A 242 5.47 14.55 -28.28
N LEU A 243 4.94 13.70 -27.40
CA LEU A 243 5.03 13.86 -25.94
C LEU A 243 6.44 13.60 -25.44
N ARG A 244 7.15 12.62 -26.04
CA ARG A 244 8.58 12.39 -25.80
C ARG A 244 9.39 13.64 -26.12
N ARG A 245 9.24 14.20 -27.33
CA ARG A 245 9.96 15.40 -27.76
C ARG A 245 9.67 16.59 -26.85
N SER A 246 8.40 16.87 -26.57
CA SER A 246 8.00 17.96 -25.69
C SER A 246 8.58 17.81 -24.27
N SER A 247 8.62 16.58 -23.73
CA SER A 247 9.22 16.33 -22.42
C SER A 247 10.73 16.50 -22.43
N MET A 248 11.40 16.10 -23.52
CA MET A 248 12.84 16.28 -23.69
C MET A 248 13.24 17.75 -23.81
N GLU A 249 12.46 18.56 -24.54
CA GLU A 249 12.66 20.01 -24.65
C GLU A 249 12.52 20.70 -23.29
N LYS A 250 11.50 20.32 -22.51
CA LYS A 250 11.34 20.80 -21.11
C LYS A 250 12.52 20.40 -20.23
N ALA A 251 13.04 19.19 -20.39
CA ALA A 251 14.24 18.75 -19.67
C ALA A 251 15.45 19.64 -20.01
N LEU A 252 15.61 20.01 -21.29
CA LEU A 252 16.73 20.83 -21.76
C LEU A 252 16.63 22.30 -21.29
N GLU A 253 15.41 22.82 -21.20
CA GLU A 253 15.15 24.17 -20.69
C GLU A 253 15.62 24.35 -19.24
N VAL A 254 15.41 23.33 -18.41
CA VAL A 254 15.67 23.40 -16.96
C VAL A 254 17.02 22.81 -16.54
N ALA A 255 17.71 22.06 -17.40
CA ALA A 255 19.01 21.45 -17.10
C ALA A 255 20.12 22.49 -16.89
N GLU A 256 20.85 22.36 -15.77
CA GLU A 256 21.91 23.28 -15.37
C GLU A 256 23.30 22.74 -15.71
N SER A 257 23.50 21.42 -15.70
CA SER A 257 24.81 20.82 -15.99
C SER A 257 25.05 20.54 -17.47
N GLU A 258 26.29 20.72 -17.91
CA GLU A 258 26.69 20.37 -19.28
C GLU A 258 26.53 18.87 -19.55
N SER A 259 26.79 18.02 -18.55
CA SER A 259 26.60 16.57 -18.65
C SER A 259 25.13 16.21 -18.94
N ALA A 260 24.18 16.80 -18.21
CA ALA A 260 22.75 16.61 -18.45
C ALA A 260 22.35 17.12 -19.83
N ARG A 261 22.76 18.34 -20.19
CA ARG A 261 22.42 18.95 -21.49
C ARG A 261 22.96 18.11 -22.66
N ASN A 262 24.19 17.61 -22.56
CA ASN A 262 24.80 16.76 -23.59
C ASN A 262 24.02 15.45 -23.78
N LEU A 263 23.63 14.78 -22.68
CA LEU A 263 22.79 13.59 -22.75
C LEU A 263 21.45 13.88 -23.45
N LEU A 264 20.79 14.98 -23.06
CA LEU A 264 19.48 15.36 -23.60
C LEU A 264 19.54 15.71 -25.09
N VAL A 265 20.55 16.47 -25.53
CA VAL A 265 20.75 16.81 -26.95
C VAL A 265 21.03 15.56 -27.77
N MET A 266 21.92 14.68 -27.29
CA MET A 266 22.24 13.41 -27.94
C MET A 266 20.99 12.53 -28.13
N GLU A 267 20.16 12.40 -27.09
CA GLU A 267 18.92 11.62 -27.13
C GLU A 267 17.86 12.23 -28.07
N LEU A 268 17.83 13.58 -28.18
CA LEU A 268 16.90 14.32 -29.03
C LEU A 268 17.28 14.25 -30.51
N GLU A 269 18.57 14.36 -30.83
CA GLU A 269 19.10 14.26 -32.19
C GLU A 269 19.04 12.83 -32.74
N GLY A 270 18.71 11.84 -31.90
CA GLY A 270 18.64 10.44 -32.31
C GLY A 270 19.99 9.88 -32.74
N ASN A 271 21.10 10.56 -32.36
CA ASN A 271 22.41 9.96 -32.44
C ASN A 271 22.40 8.79 -31.47
N GLU A 272 22.23 7.60 -32.02
CA GLU A 272 22.60 6.35 -31.39
C GLU A 272 24.10 6.42 -31.08
N VAL A 273 24.49 7.17 -30.04
CA VAL A 273 25.57 6.70 -29.19
C VAL A 273 25.07 5.36 -28.77
N ALA A 274 25.69 4.34 -29.38
CA ALA A 274 25.45 2.94 -29.15
C ALA A 274 25.06 2.83 -27.70
N LYS A 275 23.75 2.66 -27.47
CA LYS A 275 23.29 2.22 -26.19
C LYS A 275 24.22 1.04 -25.94
N GLU A 276 24.91 1.02 -24.81
CA GLU A 276 25.40 -0.26 -24.30
C GLU A 276 24.21 -1.16 -23.93
N SER A 277 22.98 -0.87 -24.38
CA SER A 277 22.11 -1.95 -24.85
C SER A 277 22.77 -2.56 -26.08
N VAL A 278 23.44 -3.69 -25.87
CA VAL A 278 23.50 -4.76 -26.86
C VAL A 278 22.22 -4.67 -27.68
N LYS A 279 22.31 -4.15 -28.91
CA LYS A 279 21.27 -4.33 -29.92
C LYS A 279 21.34 -5.79 -30.26
N ASP A 280 20.79 -6.60 -29.36
CA ASP A 280 20.54 -7.98 -29.64
C ASP A 280 19.32 -7.93 -30.56
N ASP A 281 19.56 -8.10 -31.86
CA ASP A 281 18.55 -8.64 -32.79
C ASP A 281 18.09 -10.05 -32.33
N GLY A 282 18.60 -10.55 -31.20
CA GLY A 282 18.11 -11.69 -30.47
C GLY A 282 16.67 -11.53 -29.99
N VAL A 283 15.95 -12.64 -30.05
CA VAL A 283 14.64 -12.82 -29.44
C VAL A 283 14.72 -12.38 -27.97
N THR A 284 14.00 -11.32 -27.62
CA THR A 284 13.93 -10.83 -26.24
C THR A 284 13.20 -11.85 -25.37
N VAL A 285 13.89 -12.35 -24.34
CA VAL A 285 13.29 -13.24 -23.34
C VAL A 285 12.49 -12.39 -22.35
N PRO A 286 11.18 -12.65 -22.13
CA PRO A 286 10.40 -11.87 -21.19
C PRO A 286 10.94 -12.06 -19.77
N LEU A 287 11.39 -10.97 -19.16
CA LEU A 287 11.74 -10.94 -17.74
C LEU A 287 10.49 -10.62 -16.92
N VAL A 288 9.97 -11.61 -16.20
CA VAL A 288 8.77 -11.47 -15.36
C VAL A 288 9.17 -11.42 -13.89
N ARG A 289 8.69 -10.39 -13.17
CA ARG A 289 8.75 -10.38 -11.70
C ARG A 289 7.49 -11.02 -11.13
N MET A 290 7.65 -12.18 -10.51
CA MET A 290 6.55 -12.92 -9.87
C MET A 290 5.86 -12.06 -8.80
N LYS A 291 4.52 -12.01 -8.84
CA LYS A 291 3.72 -11.37 -7.79
C LYS A 291 3.31 -12.40 -6.75
N LEU A 292 3.28 -11.96 -5.48
CA LEU A 292 2.76 -12.79 -4.39
C LEU A 292 1.27 -13.05 -4.65
N GLY A 293 0.85 -14.32 -4.65
CA GLY A 293 -0.51 -14.72 -4.97
C GLY A 293 -0.77 -15.07 -6.44
N GLU A 294 0.18 -14.90 -7.36
CA GLU A 294 -0.04 -15.20 -8.80
C GLU A 294 -0.30 -16.69 -9.07
N VAL A 295 0.22 -17.59 -8.24
CA VAL A 295 0.14 -19.06 -8.45
C VAL A 295 -1.20 -19.67 -8.00
N ALA A 296 -2.00 -18.98 -7.17
CA ALA A 296 -3.28 -19.52 -6.67
C ALA A 296 -4.19 -18.48 -5.96
N GLU A 297 -4.04 -17.19 -6.26
CA GLU A 297 -4.56 -16.04 -5.47
C GLU A 297 -4.17 -16.04 -3.99
N SER A 298 -3.34 -17.00 -3.59
CA SER A 298 -3.02 -17.31 -2.20
C SER A 298 -1.58 -16.91 -1.91
N THR A 299 -1.38 -16.22 -0.79
CA THR A 299 -0.06 -15.77 -0.32
C THR A 299 0.86 -16.94 0.04
N ILE A 300 0.26 -18.09 0.37
CA ILE A 300 0.93 -19.34 0.72
C ILE A 300 0.31 -20.45 -0.12
N VAL A 301 1.14 -21.38 -0.59
CA VAL A 301 0.71 -22.61 -1.26
C VAL A 301 1.34 -23.82 -0.58
N VAL A 302 0.67 -24.97 -0.67
CA VAL A 302 1.15 -26.24 -0.14
C VAL A 302 1.24 -27.23 -1.30
N VAL A 303 2.38 -27.90 -1.43
CA VAL A 303 2.62 -28.90 -2.47
C VAL A 303 2.65 -30.28 -1.83
N LEU A 304 1.78 -31.19 -2.29
CA LEU A 304 1.61 -32.51 -1.69
C LEU A 304 1.79 -33.63 -2.72
N PRO A 305 2.40 -34.77 -2.32
CA PRO A 305 2.42 -35.97 -3.15
C PRO A 305 1.00 -36.54 -3.28
N VAL A 306 0.65 -36.99 -4.48
CA VAL A 306 -0.69 -37.50 -4.80
C VAL A 306 -0.68 -39.02 -5.00
N CYS A 307 -1.46 -39.74 -4.21
CA CYS A 307 -1.72 -41.17 -4.33
C CYS A 307 -3.08 -41.43 -5.02
N LYS A 308 -3.28 -42.63 -5.55
CA LYS A 308 -4.57 -43.11 -6.06
C LYS A 308 -5.28 -43.83 -4.93
N ALA A 309 -6.60 -43.66 -4.84
CA ALA A 309 -7.41 -44.47 -3.95
C ALA A 309 -7.28 -45.98 -4.22
N GLU A 310 -7.00 -46.36 -5.48
CA GLU A 310 -6.78 -47.75 -5.90
C GLU A 310 -5.37 -48.28 -5.58
N GLY A 311 -4.41 -47.40 -5.24
CA GLY A 311 -3.03 -47.76 -4.94
C GLY A 311 -2.81 -48.39 -3.54
N ARG A 312 -3.90 -48.52 -2.77
CA ARG A 312 -3.94 -49.09 -1.42
C ARG A 312 -3.06 -48.32 -0.43
N ASP A 313 -2.87 -48.88 0.76
CA ASP A 313 -1.96 -48.40 1.80
C ASP A 313 -0.52 -48.29 1.31
N VAL A 314 -0.05 -49.25 0.50
CA VAL A 314 1.33 -49.28 -0.02
C VAL A 314 1.71 -47.99 -0.75
N GLU A 315 0.84 -47.44 -1.61
CA GLU A 315 1.14 -46.16 -2.29
C GLU A 315 1.14 -44.98 -1.31
N VAL A 316 0.31 -45.01 -0.27
CA VAL A 316 0.25 -43.97 0.77
C VAL A 316 1.49 -44.02 1.66
N GLU A 317 1.98 -45.20 2.02
CA GLU A 317 3.22 -45.37 2.78
C GLU A 317 4.46 -45.02 1.94
N ALA A 318 4.44 -45.37 0.66
CA ALA A 318 5.54 -45.08 -0.26
C ALA A 318 5.68 -43.60 -0.62
N ALA A 319 4.70 -42.73 -0.34
CA ALA A 319 4.76 -41.31 -0.68
C ALA A 319 5.83 -40.55 0.13
N PRO A 320 6.52 -39.53 -0.45
CA PRO A 320 7.52 -38.70 0.22
C PRO A 320 7.05 -38.17 1.56
N TRP A 321 7.87 -38.30 2.59
CA TRP A 321 7.57 -37.78 3.92
C TRP A 321 8.01 -36.32 4.06
N GLU A 322 9.23 -36.03 3.59
CA GLU A 322 9.81 -34.70 3.54
C GLU A 322 9.68 -34.16 2.12
N CYS A 323 8.83 -33.15 1.95
CA CYS A 323 8.71 -32.37 0.72
C CYS A 323 8.42 -30.91 1.08
N GLY A 324 9.25 -29.98 0.61
CA GLY A 324 9.15 -28.57 1.00
C GLY A 324 9.80 -27.63 -0.01
N GLY A 325 9.35 -26.38 -0.02
CA GLY A 325 9.92 -25.33 -0.87
C GLY A 325 11.27 -24.86 -0.33
N VAL A 326 12.28 -24.85 -1.20
CA VAL A 326 13.65 -24.40 -0.92
C VAL A 326 13.97 -23.15 -1.74
N GLY A 327 14.71 -22.22 -1.12
CA GLY A 327 15.18 -20.98 -1.77
C GLY A 327 14.06 -19.96 -2.04
N ASP A 328 14.44 -18.89 -2.74
CA ASP A 328 13.57 -17.70 -2.94
C ASP A 328 12.39 -17.95 -3.90
N PHE A 329 12.46 -19.01 -4.70
CA PHE A 329 11.42 -19.40 -5.65
C PHE A 329 10.52 -20.53 -5.13
N GLY A 330 10.75 -21.05 -3.91
CA GLY A 330 9.97 -22.13 -3.33
C GLY A 330 10.03 -23.43 -4.14
N ILE A 331 11.19 -23.78 -4.69
CA ILE A 331 11.39 -25.01 -5.47
C ILE A 331 11.17 -26.20 -4.56
N VAL A 332 10.26 -27.11 -4.91
CA VAL A 332 9.96 -28.27 -4.07
C VAL A 332 11.03 -29.33 -4.23
N GLU A 333 11.75 -29.59 -3.14
CA GLU A 333 12.65 -30.73 -3.00
C GLU A 333 11.95 -31.80 -2.16
N ALA A 334 12.10 -33.06 -2.55
CA ALA A 334 11.52 -34.21 -1.88
C ALA A 334 12.58 -35.27 -1.58
N GLU A 335 12.45 -36.00 -0.48
CA GLU A 335 13.40 -37.06 -0.08
C GLU A 335 13.54 -38.18 -1.12
N LYS A 336 12.53 -38.39 -1.96
CA LYS A 336 12.48 -39.43 -2.99
C LYS A 336 11.62 -39.01 -4.18
N ASP A 337 11.90 -39.61 -5.32
CA ASP A 337 11.17 -39.38 -6.56
C ASP A 337 9.68 -39.72 -6.41
N TRP A 338 8.83 -38.83 -6.92
CA TRP A 338 7.39 -39.04 -6.92
C TRP A 338 6.73 -38.51 -8.19
N ARG A 339 5.79 -39.30 -8.74
CA ARG A 339 5.25 -39.05 -10.09
C ARG A 339 4.14 -38.03 -10.14
N ARG A 340 3.42 -37.79 -9.04
CA ARG A 340 2.19 -36.97 -9.05
C ARG A 340 2.16 -36.02 -7.88
N TRP A 341 1.98 -34.74 -8.17
CA TRP A 341 1.96 -33.67 -7.19
C TRP A 341 0.71 -32.82 -7.38
N VAL A 342 0.26 -32.18 -6.30
CA VAL A 342 -0.81 -31.19 -6.34
C VAL A 342 -0.36 -29.94 -5.60
N VAL A 343 -0.67 -28.77 -6.16
CA VAL A 343 -0.50 -27.48 -5.51
C VAL A 343 -1.86 -27.04 -5.01
N LEU A 344 -1.98 -26.79 -3.72
CA LEU A 344 -3.20 -26.29 -3.07
C LEU A 344 -2.93 -24.92 -2.43
N PRO A 345 -3.95 -24.06 -2.31
CA PRO A 345 -3.89 -22.89 -1.44
C PRO A 345 -3.46 -23.27 -0.01
N GLY A 346 -2.73 -22.38 0.66
CA GLY A 346 -2.36 -22.49 2.07
C GLY A 346 -3.54 -22.26 3.02
N TRP A 347 -4.62 -23.03 2.86
CA TRP A 347 -5.76 -22.98 3.77
C TRP A 347 -5.36 -23.42 5.17
N GLN A 348 -5.97 -22.82 6.19
CA GLN A 348 -5.65 -23.08 7.60
C GLN A 348 -5.53 -24.56 7.99
N PRO A 349 -6.38 -25.50 7.51
CA PRO A 349 -6.23 -26.92 7.86
C PRO A 349 -4.94 -27.59 7.36
N ILE A 350 -4.30 -27.04 6.32
CA ILE A 350 -3.11 -27.64 5.67
C ILE A 350 -1.88 -26.72 5.65
N ALA A 351 -2.03 -25.44 5.99
CA ALA A 351 -0.94 -24.45 5.96
C ALA A 351 0.21 -24.77 6.93
N GLY A 352 -0.10 -25.43 8.06
CA GLY A 352 0.90 -25.86 9.05
C GLY A 352 1.41 -27.29 8.85
N LEU A 353 1.13 -27.91 7.71
CA LEU A 353 1.54 -29.28 7.44
C LEU A 353 3.01 -29.29 6.97
N GLU A 354 3.93 -29.44 7.92
CA GLU A 354 5.37 -29.39 7.65
C GLU A 354 5.93 -30.69 7.05
N ARG A 355 5.41 -31.85 7.47
CA ARG A 355 5.87 -33.18 7.03
C ARG A 355 4.74 -34.22 7.07
N GLY A 356 4.85 -35.27 6.27
CA GLY A 356 3.93 -36.42 6.29
C GLY A 356 2.57 -36.17 5.61
N GLY A 357 2.35 -34.99 5.03
CA GLY A 357 1.16 -34.69 4.24
C GLY A 357 1.05 -35.54 2.97
N VAL A 358 -0.16 -35.97 2.64
CA VAL A 358 -0.45 -36.69 1.40
C VAL A 358 -1.83 -36.31 0.88
N ALA A 359 -1.97 -36.22 -0.44
CA ALA A 359 -3.25 -36.09 -1.11
C ALA A 359 -3.64 -37.42 -1.77
N VAL A 360 -4.89 -37.86 -1.60
CA VAL A 360 -5.40 -39.09 -2.20
C VAL A 360 -6.53 -38.72 -3.16
N SER A 361 -6.36 -39.09 -4.43
CA SER A 361 -7.33 -38.84 -5.48
C SER A 361 -8.32 -40.00 -5.58
N PHE A 362 -9.60 -39.69 -5.42
CA PHE A 362 -10.72 -40.60 -5.55
C PHE A 362 -11.55 -40.24 -6.79
N LYS A 363 -11.96 -41.25 -7.56
CA LYS A 363 -12.78 -41.06 -8.78
C LYS A 363 -14.22 -40.60 -8.50
N SER A 364 -14.73 -40.86 -7.30
CA SER A 364 -16.10 -40.54 -6.90
C SER A 364 -16.16 -40.32 -5.39
N GLY A 365 -16.93 -39.33 -4.93
CA GLY A 365 -17.17 -39.04 -3.51
C GLY A 365 -18.12 -40.00 -2.77
N ASN A 366 -18.53 -41.12 -3.40
CA ASN A 366 -19.48 -42.08 -2.81
C ASN A 366 -19.02 -42.70 -1.49
N PHE A 367 -17.71 -42.74 -1.24
CA PHE A 367 -17.10 -43.31 -0.04
C PHE A 367 -17.12 -42.36 1.16
N LEU A 368 -17.53 -41.10 0.99
CA LEU A 368 -17.55 -40.13 2.08
C LEU A 368 -18.62 -40.50 3.13
N PRO A 369 -18.32 -40.41 4.44
CA PRO A 369 -19.17 -40.95 5.49
C PRO A 369 -20.42 -40.11 5.81
N TRP A 370 -20.67 -39.01 5.09
CA TRP A 370 -21.83 -38.14 5.26
C TRP A 370 -22.78 -38.20 4.06
N ARG A 371 -24.06 -37.86 4.28
CA ARG A 371 -25.08 -37.87 3.22
C ARG A 371 -24.91 -36.67 2.29
N GLU A 372 -24.55 -36.95 1.04
CA GLU A 372 -24.50 -35.94 -0.02
C GLU A 372 -25.65 -36.07 -1.02
N LYS A 373 -25.98 -34.96 -1.70
CA LYS A 373 -26.96 -34.98 -2.81
C LYS A 373 -26.43 -35.91 -3.92
N SER A 374 -27.34 -36.63 -4.58
CA SER A 374 -26.98 -37.65 -5.59
C SER A 374 -26.07 -37.17 -6.71
N LYS A 375 -26.08 -35.87 -7.03
CA LYS A 375 -25.18 -35.27 -8.03
C LYS A 375 -23.71 -35.21 -7.59
N TYR A 376 -23.44 -34.96 -6.31
CA TYR A 376 -22.09 -34.80 -5.76
C TYR A 376 -21.40 -36.14 -5.47
N LYS A 377 -22.19 -37.21 -5.38
CA LYS A 377 -21.75 -38.58 -5.16
C LYS A 377 -20.84 -39.13 -6.26
N GLN A 378 -21.08 -38.74 -7.50
CA GLN A 378 -20.32 -39.23 -8.66
C GLN A 378 -19.13 -38.33 -9.03
N GLU A 379 -18.98 -37.17 -8.40
CA GLU A 379 -17.86 -36.26 -8.68
C GLU A 379 -16.57 -36.79 -8.03
N PRO A 380 -15.41 -36.61 -8.69
CA PRO A 380 -14.12 -36.95 -8.10
C PRO A 380 -13.80 -36.04 -6.92
N VAL A 381 -12.98 -36.54 -6.02
CA VAL A 381 -12.65 -35.88 -4.75
C VAL A 381 -11.18 -36.07 -4.44
N LEU A 382 -10.53 -35.01 -3.96
CA LEU A 382 -9.16 -35.04 -3.45
C LEU A 382 -9.20 -34.93 -1.93
N VAL A 383 -8.68 -35.94 -1.22
CA VAL A 383 -8.64 -35.96 0.24
C VAL A 383 -7.21 -35.71 0.69
N VAL A 384 -6.99 -34.73 1.56
CA VAL A 384 -5.68 -34.47 2.17
C VAL A 384 -5.66 -35.07 3.57
N ALA A 385 -4.63 -35.86 3.86
CA ALA A 385 -4.41 -36.48 5.15
C ALA A 385 -3.02 -36.18 5.70
N ASP A 386 -2.92 -36.09 7.03
CA ASP A 386 -1.67 -36.03 7.77
C ASP A 386 -1.33 -37.43 8.28
N ARG A 387 -0.32 -38.06 7.65
CA ARG A 387 0.17 -39.40 8.01
C ARG A 387 1.01 -39.39 9.29
N GLY A 388 1.41 -38.24 9.81
CA GLY A 388 2.07 -38.13 11.12
C GLY A 388 1.12 -38.37 12.29
N ARG A 389 -0.19 -38.36 12.05
CA ARG A 389 -1.24 -38.57 13.06
C ARG A 389 -2.12 -39.77 12.70
N THR A 390 -1.65 -40.95 13.08
CA THR A 390 -2.31 -42.23 12.79
C THR A 390 -3.23 -42.72 13.89
N GLU A 391 -3.13 -42.18 15.12
CA GLU A 391 -3.99 -42.58 16.23
C GLU A 391 -5.43 -42.08 16.03
N VAL A 392 -6.41 -42.99 16.20
CA VAL A 392 -7.84 -42.64 16.20
C VAL A 392 -8.23 -42.01 17.55
N ALA A 393 -7.70 -40.81 17.81
CA ALA A 393 -7.88 -40.12 19.09
C ALA A 393 -9.32 -39.62 19.32
N SER A 394 -9.96 -39.06 18.29
CA SER A 394 -11.28 -38.40 18.39
C SER A 394 -12.38 -39.21 17.72
N GLU A 395 -13.54 -39.32 18.38
CA GLU A 395 -14.74 -39.93 17.79
C GLU A 395 -15.36 -39.10 16.65
N ASP A 396 -15.11 -37.79 16.66
CA ASP A 396 -15.61 -36.84 15.67
C ASP A 396 -14.63 -36.60 14.51
N GLY A 397 -13.39 -37.10 14.62
CA GLY A 397 -12.39 -37.02 13.57
C GLY A 397 -12.73 -37.87 12.35
N PHE A 398 -12.18 -37.50 11.20
CA PHE A 398 -12.21 -38.30 9.98
C PHE A 398 -10.81 -38.84 9.69
N TYR A 399 -10.74 -40.10 9.29
CA TYR A 399 -9.48 -40.84 9.16
C TYR A 399 -9.45 -41.59 7.84
N LEU A 400 -8.28 -41.60 7.20
CA LEU A 400 -8.02 -42.39 6.00
C LEU A 400 -7.71 -43.83 6.42
N VAL A 401 -8.43 -44.81 5.87
CA VAL A 401 -8.26 -46.22 6.21
C VAL A 401 -8.35 -47.10 4.97
N VAL A 402 -7.83 -48.31 5.08
CA VAL A 402 -8.04 -49.37 4.07
C VAL A 402 -9.46 -49.91 4.22
N ASP A 403 -10.14 -50.13 3.10
CA ASP A 403 -11.44 -50.79 3.07
C ASP A 403 -11.26 -52.28 3.31
N GLY A 404 -11.65 -52.75 4.50
CA GLY A 404 -11.69 -54.18 4.82
C GLY A 404 -12.82 -54.84 4.05
N GLY A 405 -12.48 -55.49 2.93
CA GLY A 405 -13.44 -56.18 2.09
C GLY A 405 -14.09 -57.37 2.80
N ASN A 406 -15.42 -57.44 2.77
CA ASN A 406 -16.18 -58.67 3.00
C ASN A 406 -16.00 -59.63 1.79
N GLY A 407 -14.77 -60.06 1.51
CA GLY A 407 -14.47 -61.10 0.51
C GLY A 407 -14.58 -60.70 -0.97
N SER A 408 -14.72 -59.42 -1.31
CA SER A 408 -14.53 -58.93 -2.69
C SER A 408 -13.10 -58.41 -2.86
N ASN A 409 -12.40 -58.87 -3.90
CA ASN A 409 -11.00 -58.54 -4.26
C ASN A 409 -10.72 -57.05 -4.60
N GLU A 410 -11.56 -56.12 -4.17
CA GLU A 410 -11.41 -54.67 -4.36
C GLU A 410 -11.04 -54.01 -3.02
N GLU A 411 -9.81 -54.25 -2.56
CA GLU A 411 -9.22 -53.47 -1.46
C GLU A 411 -8.90 -52.06 -1.96
N GLY A 412 -9.64 -51.06 -1.48
CA GLY A 412 -9.44 -49.65 -1.79
C GLY A 412 -9.28 -48.79 -0.54
N LEU A 413 -8.89 -47.53 -0.70
CA LEU A 413 -8.90 -46.57 0.41
C LEU A 413 -10.31 -46.02 0.65
N LYS A 414 -10.61 -45.61 1.88
CA LYS A 414 -11.83 -44.87 2.23
C LYS A 414 -11.60 -43.90 3.38
N VAL A 415 -12.58 -43.03 3.60
CA VAL A 415 -12.60 -42.09 4.74
C VAL A 415 -13.69 -42.53 5.70
N GLU A 416 -13.32 -42.69 6.96
CA GLU A 416 -14.27 -43.08 8.01
C GLU A 416 -14.21 -42.17 9.22
N ARG A 417 -15.33 -42.10 9.94
CA ARG A 417 -15.45 -41.35 11.18
C ARG A 417 -14.86 -42.14 12.34
N GLY A 418 -14.18 -41.46 13.26
CA GLY A 418 -13.52 -42.08 14.42
C GLY A 418 -14.45 -42.89 15.30
N SER A 419 -15.70 -42.46 15.50
CA SER A 419 -16.72 -43.22 16.24
C SER A 419 -17.03 -44.59 15.62
N THR A 420 -16.99 -44.72 14.29
CA THR A 420 -17.15 -46.00 13.60
C THR A 420 -15.91 -46.87 13.77
N LEU A 421 -14.71 -46.27 13.66
CA LEU A 421 -13.45 -46.98 13.84
C LEU A 421 -13.28 -47.53 15.25
N LYS A 422 -13.54 -46.73 16.28
CA LYS A 422 -13.49 -47.17 17.69
C LYS A 422 -14.48 -48.31 17.98
N LYS A 423 -15.69 -48.26 17.41
CA LYS A 423 -16.67 -49.35 17.54
C LYS A 423 -16.20 -50.67 16.93
N ARG A 424 -15.37 -50.61 15.87
CA ARG A 424 -14.75 -51.78 15.25
C ARG A 424 -13.43 -52.20 15.91
N GLY A 425 -13.00 -51.50 16.96
CA GLY A 425 -11.71 -51.76 17.62
C GLY A 425 -10.50 -51.36 16.79
N VAL A 426 -10.65 -50.44 15.83
CA VAL A 426 -9.53 -49.93 15.02
C VAL A 426 -8.90 -48.75 15.74
N GLU A 427 -7.67 -48.93 16.22
CA GLU A 427 -6.91 -47.92 16.97
C GLU A 427 -5.99 -47.06 16.09
N GLN A 428 -5.56 -47.58 14.94
CA GLN A 428 -4.65 -46.92 14.01
C GLN A 428 -5.28 -46.74 12.62
N SER A 429 -5.01 -45.60 11.99
CA SER A 429 -5.37 -45.25 10.63
C SER A 429 -4.12 -44.94 9.79
N LEU A 430 -4.30 -44.68 8.49
CA LEU A 430 -3.23 -44.20 7.61
C LEU A 430 -2.94 -42.70 7.80
N GLY A 431 -3.74 -42.00 8.61
CA GLY A 431 -3.64 -40.57 8.87
C GLY A 431 -5.00 -39.94 9.18
N ILE A 432 -4.96 -38.74 9.76
CA ILE A 432 -6.15 -37.92 9.97
C ILE A 432 -6.45 -37.11 8.70
N VAL A 433 -7.71 -37.07 8.29
CA VAL A 433 -8.16 -36.26 7.15
C VAL A 433 -8.28 -34.81 7.59
N LEU A 434 -7.56 -33.92 6.90
CA LEU A 434 -7.53 -32.49 7.19
C LEU A 434 -8.54 -31.71 6.35
N ILE A 435 -8.64 -32.04 5.06
CA ILE A 435 -9.57 -31.39 4.15
C ILE A 435 -9.96 -32.32 2.99
N VAL A 436 -11.17 -32.11 2.48
CA VAL A 436 -11.71 -32.79 1.30
C VAL A 436 -12.04 -31.72 0.26
N VAL A 437 -11.44 -31.83 -0.91
CA VAL A 437 -11.49 -30.82 -1.98
C VAL A 437 -12.20 -31.40 -3.19
N ARG A 438 -13.10 -30.62 -3.78
CA ARG A 438 -13.77 -30.95 -5.04
C ARG A 438 -13.15 -30.16 -6.19
N PRO A 439 -13.29 -30.64 -7.44
CA PRO A 439 -12.87 -29.88 -8.60
C PRO A 439 -13.51 -28.49 -8.64
N PRO A 440 -12.82 -27.47 -9.16
CA PRO A 440 -13.41 -26.16 -9.37
C PRO A 440 -14.61 -26.28 -10.33
N LYS A 441 -15.63 -25.46 -10.09
CA LYS A 441 -16.78 -25.31 -10.99
C LYS A 441 -16.72 -23.94 -11.62
N TRP A 442 -16.86 -23.90 -12.95
CA TRP A 442 -17.24 -22.67 -13.63
C TRP A 442 -18.74 -22.49 -13.43
N GLU A 443 -19.15 -21.93 -12.30
CA GLU A 443 -20.51 -21.41 -12.17
C GLU A 443 -20.55 -20.09 -12.96
N ASN A 444 -21.55 -19.92 -13.82
CA ASN A 444 -21.86 -18.66 -14.52
C ASN A 444 -22.35 -17.57 -13.52
N GLU A 445 -21.80 -17.52 -12.31
CA GLU A 445 -22.19 -16.58 -11.25
C GLU A 445 -21.26 -15.35 -11.19
N ASP A 446 -20.13 -15.36 -11.92
CA ASP A 446 -19.18 -14.24 -12.01
C ASP A 446 -19.38 -13.33 -13.25
N GLN A 447 -20.45 -13.53 -14.02
CA GLN A 447 -20.92 -12.49 -14.93
C GLN A 447 -21.94 -11.64 -14.18
N LEU A 448 -21.50 -10.49 -13.66
CA LEU A 448 -22.40 -9.36 -13.44
C LEU A 448 -23.21 -9.20 -14.72
N GLY A 449 -24.50 -9.52 -14.66
CA GLY A 449 -25.39 -9.33 -15.81
C GLY A 449 -25.42 -7.84 -16.17
N GLU A 450 -25.66 -7.51 -17.44
CA GLU A 450 -25.82 -6.11 -17.86
C GLU A 450 -26.91 -5.35 -17.06
N GLU A 451 -27.78 -6.06 -16.34
CA GLU A 451 -28.81 -5.52 -15.43
C GLU A 451 -28.28 -4.97 -14.09
N ASP A 452 -27.04 -5.25 -13.68
CA ASP A 452 -26.45 -4.70 -12.43
C ASP A 452 -25.83 -3.30 -12.60
N TRP A 453 -26.03 -2.66 -13.76
CA TRP A 453 -25.50 -1.33 -14.08
C TRP A 453 -26.54 -0.20 -14.13
N ASP A 454 -27.80 -0.44 -13.73
CA ASP A 454 -28.85 0.59 -13.64
C ASP A 454 -29.12 1.09 -12.20
#